data_AF-A0A7R9YU08-F1
#
_entry.id   AF-A0A7R9YU08-F1
#
_cell.length_a   1.000
_cell.length_b   1.000
_cell.length_c   1.000
_cell.angle_alpha   90.00
_cell.angle_beta   90.00
_cell.angle_gamma   90.00
#
_symmetry.space_group_name_H-M   'P 1'
#
loop_
_entity.id
_entity.type
_entity.pdbx_description
1 polymer ?
#
loop_
_entity_poly.entity_id
_entity_poly.type
_entity_poly.pdbx_seq_one_letter_code
_entity_poly.pdbx_strand_id
1 'polypeptide(L)'
;QPRAPRSNAGWRPRGRDPLAVSRVRRRRRRVRRVRSKLAGPHQQQQQQHPTAGRLPPLIPRSASNCSFFSPTGVGASMMHATQRSCAPGAAPRPAPAISSNIRQPRGKLGARGAPVVAATGNPTSTISTIQRLVQQEGTLLMPGCYDALSAEIMQRAGHKTGFVSGYAVAATLLGEPDLGVLTPPEMARKVGQICTAAPGLHVVADADTGGGNVLNVQRTVKQLISSGAKGCFIEDQDWPKRQGQLRTKSVIPMEEFAGKLAAARLAIHDADFFLVARTDARGVSAKHGLEDAITRANLYIDAGANASYVQGPRTLDELREIGRSTKGIRICNMMETSPASPPLCTPDELKEMGFHIIIHPLSGLYAATRALLNVYELLATKGTTRDNLDALVDYAEFNEIIGLDEKMAIDTTLARRENKLTVKVRAPSVPVEDQE
;
A
#
# COMPACT_ATOMS: atom_id res chain seq x y z
N GLN A 1 59.67 -13.69 48.62
CA GLN A 1 58.26 -13.99 48.33
C GLN A 1 57.41 -13.24 49.35
N PRO A 2 56.75 -12.14 48.94
CA PRO A 2 56.24 -11.14 49.87
C PRO A 2 54.73 -11.31 50.12
N ARG A 3 54.30 -11.01 51.35
CA ARG A 3 52.92 -10.60 51.64
C ARG A 3 52.80 -9.13 51.30
N ALA A 4 51.96 -8.82 50.31
CA ALA A 4 51.57 -7.48 49.90
C ALA A 4 50.27 -7.03 50.60
N PRO A 5 49.97 -5.71 50.62
CA PRO A 5 49.22 -5.06 51.69
C PRO A 5 47.82 -4.55 51.31
N ARG A 6 47.17 -3.98 52.33
CA ARG A 6 45.96 -3.14 52.39
C ARG A 6 45.58 -2.39 51.10
N SER A 7 44.30 -2.49 50.71
CA SER A 7 43.64 -1.58 49.76
C SER A 7 42.90 -0.44 50.48
N ASN A 8 42.89 0.69 49.78
CA ASN A 8 42.55 2.04 50.21
C ASN A 8 41.04 2.33 50.30
N ALA A 9 40.73 3.20 51.26
CA ALA A 9 39.85 4.38 51.20
C ALA A 9 38.59 4.32 50.31
N GLY A 10 37.44 4.38 51.00
CA GLY A 10 36.13 4.61 50.41
C GLY A 10 35.98 5.97 49.72
N TRP A 11 35.32 5.94 48.58
CA TRP A 11 34.76 7.11 47.91
C TRP A 11 33.26 7.17 48.20
N ARG A 12 32.82 8.22 48.89
CA ARG A 12 31.41 8.58 49.08
C ARG A 12 30.88 9.26 47.81
N PRO A 13 29.61 9.06 47.42
CA PRO A 13 29.00 9.80 46.32
C PRO A 13 28.69 11.24 46.76
N ARG A 14 29.13 12.24 45.99
CA ARG A 14 28.73 13.65 46.16
C ARG A 14 27.29 13.84 45.69
N GLY A 15 26.53 14.59 46.50
CA GLY A 15 25.13 14.90 46.30
C GLY A 15 24.83 15.72 45.04
N ARG A 16 23.59 15.57 44.56
CA ARG A 16 22.99 16.34 43.48
C ARG A 16 22.75 17.79 43.93
N ASP A 17 23.21 18.73 43.14
CA ASP A 17 22.98 20.17 43.30
C ASP A 17 21.69 20.60 42.54
N PRO A 18 20.67 21.16 43.21
CA PRO A 18 19.38 21.48 42.59
C PRO A 18 19.35 22.90 42.01
N LEU A 19 20.19 23.22 41.02
CA LEU A 19 20.16 24.53 40.34
C LEU A 19 20.28 24.50 38.80
N ALA A 20 20.32 23.32 38.18
CA ALA A 20 20.45 23.20 36.72
C ALA A 20 19.14 23.36 35.91
N VAL A 21 17.97 23.46 36.56
CA VAL A 21 16.66 23.44 35.87
C VAL A 21 16.17 24.84 35.44
N SER A 22 16.83 25.92 35.84
CA SER A 22 16.37 27.30 35.55
C SER A 22 16.95 27.94 34.28
N ARG A 23 17.99 27.36 33.65
CA ARG A 23 18.64 27.95 32.46
C ARG A 23 18.08 27.49 31.11
N VAL A 24 17.36 26.37 31.05
CA VAL A 24 16.77 25.86 29.79
C VAL A 24 15.44 26.55 29.44
N ARG A 25 14.71 27.08 30.42
CA ARG A 25 13.43 27.79 30.19
C ARG A 25 13.57 29.23 29.66
N ARG A 26 14.73 29.87 29.77
CA ARG A 26 14.95 31.25 29.27
C ARG A 26 15.30 31.33 27.77
N ARG A 27 15.80 30.27 27.13
CA ARG A 27 16.11 30.28 25.68
C ARG A 27 14.88 30.08 24.78
N ARG A 28 13.83 29.38 25.24
CA ARG A 28 12.60 29.16 24.45
C ARG A 28 11.67 30.38 24.30
N ARG A 29 11.83 31.44 25.10
CA ARG A 29 11.02 32.68 25.00
C ARG A 29 11.61 33.74 24.05
N ARG A 30 12.86 33.63 23.60
CA ARG A 30 13.49 34.61 22.69
C ARG A 30 13.28 34.32 21.19
N VAL A 31 12.98 33.08 20.82
CA VAL A 31 12.76 32.68 19.41
C VAL A 31 11.32 32.98 18.94
N ARG A 32 10.38 33.21 19.86
CA ARG A 32 8.98 33.55 19.54
C ARG A 32 8.70 35.04 19.31
N ARG A 33 9.70 35.94 19.42
CA ARG A 33 9.53 37.40 19.31
C ARG A 33 10.14 38.06 18.06
N VAL A 34 10.64 37.28 17.10
CA VAL A 34 11.29 37.81 15.87
C VAL A 34 10.50 37.48 14.58
N ARG A 35 9.31 36.87 14.68
CA ARG A 35 8.47 36.53 13.49
C ARG A 35 7.18 37.36 13.34
N SER A 36 7.05 38.51 14.01
CA SER A 36 5.83 39.34 13.94
C SER A 36 6.06 40.79 13.51
N LYS A 37 7.10 41.08 12.73
CA LYS A 37 7.24 42.36 12.04
C LYS A 37 7.78 42.10 10.64
N LEU A 38 6.87 42.17 9.67
CA LEU A 38 7.07 42.68 8.30
C LEU A 38 5.80 42.31 7.51
N ALA A 39 4.82 43.21 7.51
CA ALA A 39 3.67 43.19 6.63
C ALA A 39 3.43 44.63 6.10
N GLY A 40 3.65 44.79 4.79
CA GLY A 40 3.10 45.82 3.88
C GLY A 40 3.82 47.19 3.77
N PRO A 41 3.64 47.96 2.66
CA PRO A 41 2.75 47.72 1.51
C PRO A 41 3.38 47.84 0.09
N HIS A 42 2.53 47.53 -0.91
CA HIS A 42 2.62 47.53 -2.38
C HIS A 42 3.54 48.54 -3.10
N GLN A 43 4.14 48.09 -4.22
CA GLN A 43 4.14 48.83 -5.49
C GLN A 43 4.30 47.92 -6.72
N GLN A 44 3.54 48.24 -7.78
CA GLN A 44 3.51 47.62 -9.09
C GLN A 44 4.82 47.86 -9.86
N GLN A 45 5.30 46.87 -10.62
CA GLN A 45 5.93 47.12 -11.91
C GLN A 45 5.97 45.86 -12.79
N GLN A 46 5.53 46.04 -14.03
CA GLN A 46 5.72 45.14 -15.17
C GLN A 46 7.21 44.99 -15.47
N GLN A 47 7.65 43.79 -15.88
CA GLN A 47 8.30 43.51 -17.18
C GLN A 47 9.16 42.23 -17.16
N GLN A 48 8.97 41.45 -18.23
CA GLN A 48 9.95 40.65 -18.99
C GLN A 48 10.48 39.32 -18.40
N HIS A 49 10.13 38.25 -19.12
CA HIS A 49 10.75 36.92 -19.07
C HIS A 49 12.19 36.94 -19.61
N PRO A 50 13.08 36.08 -19.08
CA PRO A 50 14.17 35.50 -19.84
C PRO A 50 13.94 34.00 -20.11
N THR A 51 13.94 33.67 -21.39
CA THR A 51 14.19 32.34 -21.95
C THR A 51 15.67 31.96 -21.83
N ALA A 52 15.98 30.71 -21.47
CA ALA A 52 16.90 29.79 -22.19
C ALA A 52 17.51 28.74 -21.24
N GLY A 53 17.56 27.49 -21.72
CA GLY A 53 18.25 26.38 -21.07
C GLY A 53 17.78 25.00 -21.55
N ARG A 54 17.69 24.78 -22.87
CA ARG A 54 17.44 23.45 -23.47
C ARG A 54 18.76 22.68 -23.60
N LEU A 55 18.80 21.47 -23.07
CA LEU A 55 19.84 20.46 -23.34
C LEU A 55 19.66 19.87 -24.76
N PRO A 56 20.74 19.56 -25.50
CA PRO A 56 20.64 18.98 -26.84
C PRO A 56 20.48 17.44 -26.83
N PRO A 57 19.93 16.85 -27.91
CA PRO A 57 19.64 15.42 -27.99
C PRO A 57 20.82 14.57 -28.48
N LEU A 58 20.89 13.32 -28.01
CA LEU A 58 21.80 12.29 -28.52
C LEU A 58 21.23 11.68 -29.81
N ILE A 59 22.01 11.72 -30.90
CA ILE A 59 21.77 11.04 -32.18
C ILE A 59 22.75 9.85 -32.29
N PRO A 60 22.34 8.71 -32.90
CA PRO A 60 23.05 7.43 -32.78
C PRO A 60 24.19 7.31 -33.81
N ARG A 61 25.19 6.49 -33.51
CA ARG A 61 26.22 6.09 -34.48
C ARG A 61 25.92 4.72 -35.07
N SER A 62 26.02 4.71 -36.39
CA SER A 62 25.83 3.63 -37.35
C SER A 62 26.97 2.61 -37.35
N ALA A 63 26.63 1.45 -37.92
CA ALA A 63 27.52 0.36 -38.31
C ALA A 63 28.67 0.81 -39.25
N SER A 64 29.81 0.14 -39.10
CA SER A 64 30.85 0.03 -40.13
C SER A 64 31.46 -1.37 -40.10
N ASN A 65 31.45 -2.00 -41.27
CA ASN A 65 32.14 -3.24 -41.61
C ASN A 65 33.65 -3.15 -41.39
N CYS A 66 34.27 -4.26 -40.99
CA CYS A 66 35.62 -4.60 -41.42
C CYS A 66 35.74 -6.13 -41.56
N SER A 67 36.12 -6.53 -42.76
CA SER A 67 36.34 -7.89 -43.25
C SER A 67 37.81 -8.32 -43.13
N PHE A 68 38.01 -9.65 -43.24
CA PHE A 68 39.27 -10.37 -43.49
C PHE A 68 40.26 -10.56 -42.33
N PHE A 69 40.36 -11.80 -41.83
CA PHE A 69 41.60 -12.60 -41.82
C PHE A 69 41.24 -14.08 -41.51
N SER A 70 41.51 -14.97 -42.47
CA SER A 70 41.76 -16.40 -42.22
C SER A 70 43.27 -16.63 -42.38
N PRO A 71 43.84 -17.66 -41.73
CA PRO A 71 44.14 -18.85 -42.54
C PRO A 71 43.94 -20.23 -41.85
N THR A 72 43.59 -21.18 -42.71
CA THR A 72 43.98 -22.62 -42.77
C THR A 72 43.54 -23.62 -41.69
N GLY A 73 42.90 -24.71 -42.15
CA GLY A 73 43.16 -26.03 -41.57
C GLY A 73 42.08 -27.13 -41.68
N VAL A 74 41.90 -27.70 -42.88
CA VAL A 74 41.60 -29.13 -43.18
C VAL A 74 40.31 -29.79 -42.65
N GLY A 75 39.51 -30.35 -43.58
CA GLY A 75 38.54 -31.42 -43.26
C GLY A 75 37.42 -31.57 -44.30
N ALA A 76 37.70 -32.29 -45.38
CA ALA A 76 36.77 -32.57 -46.49
C ALA A 76 35.67 -33.59 -46.13
N SER A 77 34.45 -33.39 -46.65
CA SER A 77 33.76 -34.40 -47.47
C SER A 77 32.52 -33.80 -48.14
N MET A 78 32.54 -33.76 -49.48
CA MET A 78 31.40 -33.50 -50.38
C MET A 78 30.90 -34.84 -50.94
N MET A 79 29.63 -34.86 -51.36
CA MET A 79 29.06 -35.45 -52.61
C MET A 79 27.59 -35.82 -52.32
N HIS A 80 26.59 -35.61 -53.16
CA HIS A 80 26.37 -34.76 -54.33
C HIS A 80 24.84 -34.76 -54.57
N ALA A 81 24.31 -33.66 -55.10
CA ALA A 81 22.93 -33.52 -55.52
C ALA A 81 22.63 -34.28 -56.82
N THR A 82 21.36 -34.56 -57.10
CA THR A 82 20.82 -34.46 -58.47
C THR A 82 19.30 -34.23 -58.44
N GLN A 83 18.89 -33.10 -59.01
CA GLN A 83 17.52 -32.82 -59.45
C GLN A 83 17.29 -33.45 -60.83
N ARG A 84 16.07 -33.97 -61.09
CA ARG A 84 15.46 -33.99 -62.43
C ARG A 84 13.94 -33.79 -62.32
N SER A 85 13.41 -33.27 -63.42
CA SER A 85 12.18 -32.48 -63.58
C SER A 85 11.00 -33.24 -64.19
N CYS A 86 9.83 -32.56 -64.17
CA CYS A 86 8.67 -32.62 -65.07
C CYS A 86 7.43 -33.47 -64.64
N ALA A 87 6.31 -32.75 -64.52
CA ALA A 87 4.89 -33.16 -64.41
C ALA A 87 4.31 -33.57 -65.81
N PRO A 88 3.00 -33.88 -66.04
CA PRO A 88 1.81 -33.85 -65.16
C PRO A 88 0.84 -35.06 -65.31
N GLY A 89 -0.19 -35.18 -64.45
CA GLY A 89 -1.34 -36.06 -64.72
C GLY A 89 -2.35 -36.29 -63.58
N ALA A 90 -3.56 -35.75 -63.78
CA ALA A 90 -4.87 -36.20 -63.29
C ALA A 90 -5.19 -36.23 -61.77
N ALA A 91 -6.16 -35.40 -61.36
CA ALA A 91 -6.97 -35.57 -60.15
C ALA A 91 -8.07 -36.61 -60.36
N PRO A 92 -8.53 -37.33 -59.30
CA PRO A 92 -9.83 -36.94 -58.73
C PRO A 92 -10.06 -37.21 -57.22
N ARG A 93 -10.99 -36.39 -56.69
CA ARG A 93 -11.99 -36.59 -55.60
C ARG A 93 -11.60 -36.46 -54.10
N PRO A 94 -12.34 -35.62 -53.33
CA PRO A 94 -12.20 -35.48 -51.89
C PRO A 94 -13.05 -36.51 -51.10
N ALA A 95 -12.53 -36.90 -49.93
CA ALA A 95 -13.23 -37.72 -48.94
C ALA A 95 -14.33 -36.92 -48.20
N PRO A 96 -15.39 -37.58 -47.68
CA PRO A 96 -16.66 -36.94 -47.36
C PRO A 96 -16.68 -36.21 -46.02
N ALA A 97 -17.41 -35.09 -45.99
CA ALA A 97 -17.75 -34.34 -44.79
C ALA A 97 -18.77 -35.11 -43.93
N ILE A 98 -18.44 -35.31 -42.65
CA ILE A 98 -19.38 -35.83 -41.65
C ILE A 98 -20.18 -34.65 -41.11
N SER A 99 -21.42 -34.56 -41.59
CA SER A 99 -22.47 -33.70 -41.05
C SER A 99 -22.89 -34.23 -39.68
N SER A 100 -22.71 -33.45 -38.61
CA SER A 100 -23.43 -33.66 -37.35
C SER A 100 -24.56 -32.64 -37.25
N ASN A 101 -25.76 -33.12 -37.54
CA ASN A 101 -27.02 -32.43 -37.29
C ASN A 101 -27.23 -32.25 -35.78
N ILE A 102 -26.89 -31.09 -35.23
CA ILE A 102 -27.40 -30.66 -33.93
C ILE A 102 -28.61 -29.75 -34.18
N ARG A 103 -29.79 -30.31 -33.94
CA ARG A 103 -31.07 -29.60 -33.84
C ARG A 103 -30.93 -28.44 -32.85
N GLN A 104 -31.10 -27.22 -33.33
CA GLN A 104 -31.32 -26.06 -32.46
C GLN A 104 -32.70 -26.15 -31.81
N PRO A 105 -32.83 -26.03 -30.48
CA PRO A 105 -34.10 -25.71 -29.87
C PRO A 105 -34.30 -24.19 -29.94
N ARG A 106 -35.32 -23.76 -30.70
CA ARG A 106 -35.91 -22.42 -30.58
C ARG A 106 -36.54 -22.30 -29.19
N GLY A 107 -35.88 -21.56 -28.30
CA GLY A 107 -36.43 -21.15 -27.01
C GLY A 107 -36.04 -19.71 -26.72
N LYS A 108 -37.03 -18.83 -26.60
CA LYS A 108 -36.87 -17.42 -26.18
C LYS A 108 -36.26 -17.39 -24.78
N LEU A 109 -34.95 -17.13 -24.65
CA LEU A 109 -34.33 -16.76 -23.39
C LEU A 109 -34.55 -15.26 -23.16
N GLY A 110 -35.62 -14.96 -22.44
CA GLY A 110 -35.79 -13.64 -21.82
C GLY A 110 -34.68 -13.43 -20.79
N ALA A 111 -34.05 -12.25 -20.84
CA ALA A 111 -33.11 -11.79 -19.85
C ALA A 111 -33.74 -11.84 -18.45
N ARG A 112 -33.32 -12.79 -17.63
CA ARG A 112 -33.49 -12.75 -16.18
C ARG A 112 -32.09 -12.68 -15.59
N GLY A 113 -31.66 -11.47 -15.23
CA GLY A 113 -30.53 -11.29 -14.33
C GLY A 113 -30.82 -12.07 -13.05
N ALA A 114 -29.88 -12.90 -12.62
CA ALA A 114 -30.00 -13.56 -11.33
C ALA A 114 -30.15 -12.49 -10.24
N PRO A 115 -31.11 -12.60 -9.31
CA PRO A 115 -31.22 -11.67 -8.22
C PRO A 115 -29.94 -11.78 -7.38
N VAL A 116 -29.22 -10.68 -7.23
CA VAL A 116 -28.18 -10.56 -6.20
C VAL A 116 -28.91 -10.75 -4.88
N VAL A 117 -28.72 -11.91 -4.25
CA VAL A 117 -29.31 -12.22 -2.95
C VAL A 117 -28.62 -11.30 -1.95
N ALA A 118 -29.31 -10.22 -1.57
CA ALA A 118 -28.93 -9.43 -0.41
C ALA A 118 -28.86 -10.39 0.78
N ALA A 119 -27.71 -10.44 1.45
CA ALA A 119 -27.53 -11.25 2.64
C ALA A 119 -28.49 -10.74 3.72
N THR A 120 -29.66 -11.36 3.84
CA THR A 120 -30.63 -11.11 4.92
C THR A 120 -30.15 -11.83 6.18
N GLY A 121 -29.09 -11.29 6.78
CA GLY A 121 -28.68 -11.61 8.15
C GLY A 121 -29.28 -10.60 9.12
N ASN A 122 -29.68 -11.06 10.31
CA ASN A 122 -30.17 -10.23 11.41
C ASN A 122 -29.16 -9.09 11.73
N PRO A 123 -29.60 -7.83 11.95
CA PRO A 123 -28.71 -6.69 12.11
C PRO A 123 -28.20 -6.59 13.55
N THR A 124 -27.33 -7.52 13.95
CA THR A 124 -26.39 -7.29 15.07
C THR A 124 -25.00 -7.01 14.53
N SER A 125 -24.88 -6.41 13.33
CA SER A 125 -23.57 -6.02 12.81
C SER A 125 -23.02 -4.88 13.66
N THR A 126 -22.12 -5.21 14.58
CA THR A 126 -21.37 -4.22 15.33
C THR A 126 -20.59 -3.38 14.32
N ILE A 127 -20.82 -2.06 14.31
CA ILE A 127 -20.11 -1.13 13.42
C ILE A 127 -18.59 -1.29 13.60
N SER A 128 -17.83 -1.32 12.50
CA SER A 128 -16.39 -1.54 12.57
C SER A 128 -15.66 -0.38 13.24
N THR A 129 -14.45 -0.61 13.74
CA THR A 129 -13.60 0.40 14.36
C THR A 129 -13.36 1.59 13.44
N ILE A 130 -13.13 1.33 12.16
CA ILE A 130 -12.96 2.41 11.16
C ILE A 130 -14.25 3.21 11.01
N GLN A 131 -15.43 2.57 10.96
CA GLN A 131 -16.71 3.29 10.92
C GLN A 131 -16.93 4.16 12.16
N ARG A 132 -16.60 3.66 13.35
CA ARG A 132 -16.70 4.43 14.60
C ARG A 132 -15.80 5.66 14.58
N LEU A 133 -14.58 5.53 14.08
CA LEU A 133 -13.65 6.65 13.95
C LEU A 133 -14.16 7.69 12.95
N VAL A 134 -14.73 7.27 11.82
CA VAL A 134 -15.37 8.20 10.87
C VAL A 134 -16.53 8.96 11.53
N GLN A 135 -17.37 8.28 12.32
CA GLN A 135 -18.47 8.93 13.05
C GLN A 135 -17.99 9.93 14.11
N GLN A 136 -16.86 9.65 14.76
CA GLN A 136 -16.30 10.49 15.82
C GLN A 136 -15.57 11.73 15.28
N GLU A 137 -14.73 11.54 14.27
CA GLU A 137 -13.84 12.59 13.76
C GLU A 137 -14.46 13.33 12.54
N GLY A 138 -15.50 12.75 11.94
CA GLY A 138 -16.13 13.20 10.69
C GLY A 138 -15.32 12.81 9.45
N THR A 139 -14.02 13.13 9.45
CA THR A 139 -13.10 12.81 8.35
C THR A 139 -11.78 12.27 8.90
N LEU A 140 -11.33 11.13 8.38
CA LEU A 140 -10.09 10.47 8.78
C LEU A 140 -8.98 10.69 7.75
N LEU A 141 -7.83 11.13 8.22
CA LEU A 141 -6.59 11.08 7.45
C LEU A 141 -5.87 9.76 7.72
N MET A 142 -5.69 8.96 6.68
CA MET A 142 -5.13 7.61 6.74
C MET A 142 -3.88 7.53 5.83
N PRO A 143 -2.71 7.95 6.33
CA PRO A 143 -1.48 7.90 5.55
C PRO A 143 -1.00 6.47 5.28
N GLY A 144 -0.17 6.32 4.26
CA GLY A 144 0.41 5.05 3.82
C GLY A 144 1.64 4.65 4.64
N CYS A 145 1.67 3.38 5.07
CA CYS A 145 2.86 2.69 5.57
C CYS A 145 3.12 1.44 4.71
N TYR A 146 4.34 0.91 4.78
CA TYR A 146 4.78 -0.21 3.93
C TYR A 146 5.62 -1.25 4.67
N ASP A 147 6.04 -0.96 5.89
CA ASP A 147 6.79 -1.87 6.77
C ASP A 147 6.59 -1.54 8.26
N ALA A 148 7.20 -2.33 9.12
CA ALA A 148 7.11 -2.18 10.57
C ALA A 148 7.63 -0.81 11.06
N LEU A 149 8.74 -0.32 10.51
CA LEU A 149 9.36 0.92 10.96
C LEU A 149 8.50 2.14 10.56
N SER A 150 8.03 2.19 9.31
CA SER A 150 7.15 3.26 8.83
C SER A 150 5.82 3.30 9.60
N ALA A 151 5.27 2.14 9.99
CA ALA A 151 4.08 2.07 10.82
C ALA A 151 4.32 2.56 12.26
N GLU A 152 5.45 2.21 12.88
CA GLU A 152 5.81 2.69 14.22
C GLU A 152 6.03 4.21 14.24
N ILE A 153 6.70 4.75 13.22
CA ILE A 153 6.87 6.21 13.06
C ILE A 153 5.51 6.89 12.90
N MET A 154 4.62 6.31 12.08
CA MET A 154 3.26 6.82 11.89
C MET A 154 2.45 6.81 13.20
N GLN A 155 2.52 5.74 13.97
CA GLN A 155 1.88 5.63 15.29
C GLN A 155 2.40 6.70 16.26
N ARG A 156 3.73 6.92 16.31
CA ARG A 156 4.35 7.97 17.14
C ARG A 156 3.96 9.38 16.74
N ALA A 157 3.71 9.61 15.46
CA ALA A 157 3.16 10.88 14.97
C ALA A 157 1.70 11.11 15.41
N GLY A 158 1.07 10.13 16.08
CA GLY A 158 -0.28 10.25 16.66
C GLY A 158 -1.41 9.79 15.74
N HIS A 159 -1.09 9.13 14.62
CA HIS A 159 -2.12 8.58 13.75
C HIS A 159 -2.78 7.35 14.39
N LYS A 160 -4.12 7.31 14.36
CA LYS A 160 -4.94 6.17 14.83
C LYS A 160 -5.17 5.12 13.76
N THR A 161 -5.04 5.50 12.49
CA THR A 161 -5.31 4.65 11.32
C THR A 161 -4.17 4.74 10.32
N GLY A 162 -3.86 3.64 9.66
CA GLY A 162 -2.86 3.59 8.59
C GLY A 162 -3.34 2.75 7.42
N PHE A 163 -2.83 3.05 6.23
CA PHE A 163 -3.10 2.29 5.01
C PHE A 163 -1.86 1.51 4.60
N VAL A 164 -1.98 0.21 4.33
CA VAL A 164 -0.89 -0.59 3.75
C VAL A 164 -1.07 -0.64 2.25
N SER A 165 -0.28 0.18 1.54
CA SER A 165 -0.38 0.37 0.10
C SER A 165 0.22 -0.80 -0.68
N GLY A 166 -0.56 -1.37 -1.61
CA GLY A 166 -0.11 -2.45 -2.51
C GLY A 166 1.10 -2.05 -3.34
N TYR A 167 1.06 -0.83 -3.88
CA TYR A 167 2.21 -0.24 -4.58
C TYR A 167 3.41 -0.13 -3.65
N ALA A 168 3.26 0.48 -2.47
CA ALA A 168 4.40 0.68 -1.60
C ALA A 168 5.04 -0.65 -1.15
N VAL A 169 4.23 -1.68 -0.92
CA VAL A 169 4.72 -3.03 -0.59
C VAL A 169 5.37 -3.69 -1.80
N ALA A 170 4.82 -3.59 -3.01
CA ALA A 170 5.46 -4.14 -4.21
C ALA A 170 6.86 -3.53 -4.43
N ALA A 171 6.96 -2.20 -4.30
CA ALA A 171 8.22 -1.48 -4.45
C ALA A 171 9.24 -1.86 -3.36
N THR A 172 8.82 -1.97 -2.10
CA THR A 172 9.74 -2.15 -0.97
C THR A 172 10.08 -3.61 -0.70
N LEU A 173 9.16 -4.53 -0.99
CA LEU A 173 9.37 -5.97 -0.81
C LEU A 173 10.03 -6.62 -2.02
N LEU A 174 9.64 -6.21 -3.23
CA LEU A 174 10.03 -6.89 -4.47
C LEU A 174 10.97 -6.04 -5.34
N GLY A 175 11.04 -4.72 -5.14
CA GLY A 175 11.72 -3.82 -6.07
C GLY A 175 10.98 -3.65 -7.39
N GLU A 176 9.70 -4.04 -7.44
CA GLU A 176 8.90 -4.12 -8.67
C GLU A 176 7.85 -3.01 -8.75
N PRO A 177 7.46 -2.60 -9.97
CA PRO A 177 6.33 -1.70 -10.16
C PRO A 177 5.00 -2.38 -9.81
N ASP A 178 3.99 -1.56 -9.53
CA ASP A 178 2.65 -2.03 -9.17
C ASP A 178 1.86 -2.52 -10.39
N LEU A 179 2.20 -3.73 -10.84
CA LEU A 179 1.66 -4.41 -12.02
C LEU A 179 1.03 -5.78 -11.68
N GLY A 180 0.52 -5.93 -10.45
CA GLY A 180 -0.13 -7.18 -10.02
C GLY A 180 0.84 -8.35 -9.84
N VAL A 181 2.11 -8.08 -9.53
CA VAL A 181 3.09 -9.14 -9.19
C VAL A 181 3.08 -9.50 -7.70
N LEU A 182 2.69 -8.56 -6.84
CA LEU A 182 2.52 -8.79 -5.42
C LEU A 182 1.33 -9.72 -5.17
N THR A 183 1.53 -10.75 -4.35
CA THR A 183 0.51 -11.77 -4.10
C THR A 183 -0.23 -11.53 -2.77
N PRO A 184 -1.49 -12.00 -2.63
CA PRO A 184 -2.24 -11.87 -1.37
C PRO A 184 -1.53 -12.44 -0.13
N PRO A 185 -0.84 -13.61 -0.17
CA PRO A 185 -0.08 -14.11 0.97
C PRO A 185 1.11 -13.22 1.37
N GLU A 186 1.78 -12.58 0.40
CA GLU A 186 2.84 -11.61 0.68
C GLU A 186 2.31 -10.37 1.37
N MET A 187 1.18 -9.85 0.88
CA MET A 187 0.48 -8.72 1.51
C MET A 187 0.04 -9.08 2.93
N ALA A 188 -0.64 -10.21 3.13
CA ALA A 188 -1.13 -10.61 4.45
C ALA A 188 0.02 -10.79 5.47
N ARG A 189 1.16 -11.35 5.04
CA ARG A 189 2.36 -11.46 5.88
C ARG A 189 2.92 -10.08 6.22
N LYS A 190 3.01 -9.17 5.26
CA LYS A 190 3.49 -7.80 5.50
C LYS A 190 2.59 -7.05 6.48
N VAL A 191 1.29 -7.15 6.29
CA VAL A 191 0.28 -6.58 7.19
C VAL A 191 0.42 -7.12 8.61
N GLY A 192 0.66 -8.42 8.79
CA GLY A 192 0.90 -9.01 10.11
C GLY A 192 2.13 -8.44 10.81
N GLN A 193 3.24 -8.23 10.08
CA GLN A 193 4.44 -7.56 10.60
C GLN A 193 4.14 -6.13 11.05
N ILE A 194 3.37 -5.39 10.25
CA ILE A 194 2.97 -4.00 10.53
C ILE A 194 2.09 -3.92 11.77
N CYS A 195 1.04 -4.76 11.86
CA CYS A 195 0.14 -4.77 13.00
C CYS A 195 0.84 -5.19 14.30
N THR A 196 1.83 -6.09 14.21
CA THR A 196 2.65 -6.50 15.36
C THR A 196 3.54 -5.36 15.84
N ALA A 197 4.14 -4.60 14.91
CA ALA A 197 5.04 -3.50 15.25
C ALA A 197 4.30 -2.28 15.82
N ALA A 198 3.11 -1.97 15.28
CA ALA A 198 2.31 -0.82 15.66
C ALA A 198 0.88 -1.23 16.09
N PRO A 199 0.72 -1.89 17.25
CA PRO A 199 -0.58 -2.44 17.68
C PRO A 199 -1.65 -1.39 18.00
N GLY A 200 -1.25 -0.13 18.19
CA GLY A 200 -2.17 1.01 18.37
C GLY A 200 -2.71 1.57 17.06
N LEU A 201 -2.19 1.14 15.91
CA LEU A 201 -2.60 1.61 14.59
C LEU A 201 -3.67 0.67 13.99
N HIS A 202 -4.85 1.22 13.69
CA HIS A 202 -5.90 0.48 13.00
C HIS A 202 -5.64 0.47 11.49
N VAL A 203 -5.07 -0.62 11.02
CA VAL A 203 -4.58 -0.75 9.65
C VAL A 203 -5.66 -1.22 8.68
N VAL A 204 -5.74 -0.58 7.52
CA VAL A 204 -6.51 -1.02 6.36
C VAL A 204 -5.55 -1.40 5.23
N ALA A 205 -5.70 -2.59 4.66
CA ALA A 205 -4.78 -3.10 3.64
C ALA A 205 -5.32 -2.96 2.22
N ASP A 206 -4.44 -2.68 1.26
CA ASP A 206 -4.73 -2.85 -0.16
C ASP A 206 -4.71 -4.35 -0.50
N ALA A 207 -5.87 -4.92 -0.87
CA ALA A 207 -6.00 -6.32 -1.23
C ALA A 207 -6.15 -6.53 -2.75
N ASP A 208 -5.84 -5.51 -3.56
CA ASP A 208 -5.92 -5.56 -5.02
C ASP A 208 -7.29 -6.10 -5.48
N THR A 209 -7.32 -7.06 -6.40
CA THR A 209 -8.55 -7.70 -6.91
C THR A 209 -9.12 -8.76 -5.96
N GLY A 210 -8.54 -8.91 -4.76
CA GLY A 210 -8.86 -9.95 -3.79
C GLY A 210 -8.22 -11.31 -4.09
N GLY A 211 -7.35 -11.40 -5.12
CA GLY A 211 -6.53 -12.57 -5.41
C GLY A 211 -7.16 -13.64 -6.30
N GLY A 212 -8.24 -13.32 -7.01
CA GLY A 212 -8.89 -14.23 -7.96
C GLY A 212 -10.42 -14.15 -7.93
N ASN A 213 -11.07 -15.31 -7.83
CA ASN A 213 -12.54 -15.41 -7.78
C ASN A 213 -13.07 -15.25 -6.35
N VAL A 214 -14.38 -15.47 -6.17
CA VAL A 214 -15.07 -15.35 -4.86
C VAL A 214 -14.44 -16.19 -3.74
N LEU A 215 -13.91 -17.39 -4.03
CA LEU A 215 -13.27 -18.25 -3.03
C LEU A 215 -11.89 -17.69 -2.62
N ASN A 216 -11.15 -17.14 -3.57
CA ASN A 216 -9.89 -16.46 -3.29
C ASN A 216 -10.13 -15.22 -2.42
N VAL A 217 -11.15 -14.43 -2.73
CA VAL A 217 -11.53 -13.26 -1.92
C VAL A 217 -11.83 -13.64 -0.48
N GLN A 218 -12.61 -14.71 -0.26
CA GLN A 218 -12.89 -15.20 1.10
C GLN A 218 -11.61 -15.57 1.85
N ARG A 219 -10.68 -16.29 1.19
CA ARG A 219 -9.39 -16.64 1.78
C ARG A 219 -8.57 -15.40 2.11
N THR A 220 -8.44 -14.46 1.18
CA THR A 220 -7.68 -13.21 1.35
C THR A 220 -8.22 -12.41 2.53
N VAL A 221 -9.53 -12.22 2.62
CA VAL A 221 -10.18 -11.51 3.73
C VAL A 221 -9.92 -12.18 5.06
N LYS A 222 -10.10 -13.51 5.16
CA LYS A 222 -9.81 -14.27 6.39
C LYS A 222 -8.34 -14.15 6.79
N GLN A 223 -7.42 -14.19 5.84
CA GLN A 223 -5.99 -14.02 6.12
C GLN A 223 -5.67 -12.61 6.64
N LEU A 224 -6.26 -11.56 6.07
CA LEU A 224 -6.06 -10.19 6.55
C LEU A 224 -6.64 -9.99 7.96
N ILE A 225 -7.81 -10.55 8.25
CA ILE A 225 -8.40 -10.57 9.60
C ILE A 225 -7.43 -11.25 10.58
N SER A 226 -6.94 -12.45 10.25
CA SER A 226 -5.99 -13.19 11.09
C SER A 226 -4.64 -12.48 11.26
N SER A 227 -4.23 -11.66 10.29
CA SER A 227 -3.04 -10.80 10.39
C SER A 227 -3.24 -9.55 11.26
N GLY A 228 -4.45 -9.31 11.78
CA GLY A 228 -4.76 -8.18 12.65
C GLY A 228 -5.25 -6.91 11.95
N ALA A 229 -5.47 -6.94 10.63
CA ALA A 229 -6.00 -5.79 9.91
C ALA A 229 -7.44 -5.46 10.35
N LYS A 230 -7.78 -4.19 10.27
CA LYS A 230 -9.12 -3.63 10.57
C LYS A 230 -9.93 -3.31 9.33
N GLY A 231 -9.39 -3.62 8.15
CA GLY A 231 -10.12 -3.50 6.90
C GLY A 231 -9.27 -3.84 5.68
N CYS A 232 -9.92 -3.85 4.52
CA CYS A 232 -9.21 -3.90 3.25
C CYS A 232 -9.94 -3.16 2.14
N PHE A 233 -9.18 -2.84 1.09
CA PHE A 233 -9.68 -2.37 -0.19
C PHE A 233 -9.64 -3.54 -1.16
N ILE A 234 -10.74 -3.79 -1.88
CA ILE A 234 -10.78 -4.71 -3.02
C ILE A 234 -11.22 -3.91 -4.24
N GLU A 235 -10.64 -4.16 -5.41
CA GLU A 235 -10.88 -3.41 -6.65
C GLU A 235 -11.46 -4.24 -7.80
N ASP A 236 -12.21 -3.57 -8.68
CA ASP A 236 -12.91 -4.17 -9.83
C ASP A 236 -12.05 -4.31 -11.10
N GLN A 237 -10.73 -4.14 -11.00
CA GLN A 237 -9.83 -4.36 -12.13
C GLN A 237 -9.81 -5.83 -12.55
N ASP A 238 -9.57 -6.06 -13.85
CA ASP A 238 -9.15 -7.37 -14.34
C ASP A 238 -7.73 -7.71 -13.84
N TRP A 239 -7.38 -8.99 -13.78
CA TRP A 239 -6.06 -9.44 -13.35
C TRP A 239 -5.14 -9.78 -14.54
N PRO A 240 -3.86 -9.39 -14.54
CA PRO A 240 -3.17 -8.64 -13.48
C PRO A 240 -3.60 -7.19 -13.41
N LYS A 241 -3.80 -6.71 -12.18
CA LYS A 241 -4.15 -5.31 -11.92
C LYS A 241 -3.01 -4.37 -12.25
N ARG A 242 -3.33 -3.09 -12.43
CA ARG A 242 -2.33 -2.03 -12.63
C ARG A 242 -2.54 -0.90 -11.63
N GLN A 243 -1.47 -0.14 -11.41
CA GLN A 243 -1.53 1.10 -10.64
C GLN A 243 -2.67 2.03 -11.12
N GLY A 244 -3.41 2.61 -10.16
CA GLY A 244 -4.70 3.29 -10.40
C GLY A 244 -4.66 4.55 -11.27
N GLN A 245 -3.49 5.10 -11.60
CA GLN A 245 -3.32 6.25 -12.49
C GLN A 245 -2.82 5.87 -13.89
N LEU A 246 -2.53 4.59 -14.14
CA LEU A 246 -2.18 4.11 -15.48
C LEU A 246 -3.44 4.04 -16.37
N ARG A 247 -3.26 4.31 -17.67
CA ARG A 247 -4.37 4.36 -18.65
C ARG A 247 -4.79 3.00 -19.20
N THR A 248 -3.96 1.98 -19.08
CA THR A 248 -4.15 0.66 -19.70
C THR A 248 -4.90 -0.32 -18.80
N LYS A 249 -5.90 0.17 -18.05
CA LYS A 249 -6.71 -0.62 -17.12
C LYS A 249 -7.97 -1.14 -17.81
N SER A 250 -8.41 -2.31 -17.39
CA SER A 250 -9.73 -2.87 -17.67
C SER A 250 -10.41 -3.22 -16.34
N VAL A 251 -11.73 -3.22 -16.33
CA VAL A 251 -12.53 -3.61 -15.17
C VAL A 251 -13.46 -4.76 -15.56
N ILE A 252 -13.74 -5.64 -14.61
CA ILE A 252 -14.68 -6.75 -14.78
C ILE A 252 -16.13 -6.24 -14.79
N PRO A 253 -17.11 -7.07 -15.22
CA PRO A 253 -18.54 -6.74 -15.07
C PRO A 253 -18.87 -6.39 -13.61
N MET A 254 -19.70 -5.37 -13.40
CA MET A 254 -19.97 -4.85 -12.05
C MET A 254 -20.68 -5.89 -11.17
N GLU A 255 -21.48 -6.76 -11.75
CA GLU A 255 -22.17 -7.86 -11.07
C GLU A 255 -21.19 -8.94 -10.60
N GLU A 256 -20.16 -9.21 -11.39
CA GLU A 256 -19.09 -10.14 -11.00
C GLU A 256 -18.34 -9.59 -9.77
N PHE A 257 -18.01 -8.30 -9.79
CA PHE A 257 -17.36 -7.66 -8.66
C PHE A 257 -18.28 -7.57 -7.42
N ALA A 258 -19.57 -7.28 -7.60
CA ALA A 258 -20.56 -7.32 -6.52
C ALA A 258 -20.61 -8.71 -5.86
N GLY A 259 -20.50 -9.79 -6.66
CA GLY A 259 -20.36 -11.16 -6.14
C GLY A 259 -19.11 -11.36 -5.27
N LYS A 260 -17.97 -10.76 -5.65
CA LYS A 260 -16.74 -10.76 -4.83
C LYS A 260 -16.94 -10.00 -3.51
N LEU A 261 -17.61 -8.85 -3.53
CA LEU A 261 -17.91 -8.09 -2.31
C LEU A 261 -18.85 -8.84 -1.37
N ALA A 262 -19.88 -9.50 -1.91
CA ALA A 262 -20.76 -10.36 -1.12
C ALA A 262 -19.98 -11.52 -0.48
N ALA A 263 -19.06 -12.14 -1.23
CA ALA A 263 -18.17 -13.17 -0.70
C ALA A 263 -17.24 -12.65 0.40
N ALA A 264 -16.68 -11.45 0.24
CA ALA A 264 -15.90 -10.78 1.28
C ALA A 264 -16.75 -10.53 2.54
N ARG A 265 -17.98 -10.01 2.39
CA ARG A 265 -18.90 -9.79 3.51
C ARG A 265 -19.22 -11.09 4.27
N LEU A 266 -19.46 -12.19 3.55
CA LEU A 266 -19.67 -13.51 4.16
C LEU A 266 -18.43 -13.99 4.94
N ALA A 267 -17.22 -13.70 4.44
CA ALA A 267 -15.98 -14.05 5.13
C ALA A 267 -15.71 -13.17 6.37
N ILE A 268 -16.15 -11.91 6.37
CA ILE A 268 -16.03 -11.00 7.51
C ILE A 268 -16.91 -11.47 8.67
N HIS A 269 -18.16 -11.86 8.39
CA HIS A 269 -19.15 -12.23 9.41
C HIS A 269 -19.24 -11.15 10.51
N ASP A 270 -18.88 -11.48 11.76
CA ASP A 270 -18.92 -10.57 12.92
C ASP A 270 -17.55 -9.95 13.25
N ALA A 271 -16.53 -10.17 12.41
CA ALA A 271 -15.21 -9.59 12.64
C ALA A 271 -15.27 -8.06 12.55
N ASP A 272 -14.51 -7.40 13.43
CA ASP A 272 -14.27 -5.96 13.39
C ASP A 272 -13.42 -5.58 12.16
N PHE A 273 -14.09 -5.48 11.00
CA PHE A 273 -13.43 -5.35 9.71
C PHE A 273 -14.19 -4.44 8.75
N PHE A 274 -13.49 -3.47 8.18
CA PHE A 274 -14.01 -2.47 7.26
C PHE A 274 -13.71 -2.83 5.80
N LEU A 275 -14.75 -3.11 5.03
CA LEU A 275 -14.65 -3.47 3.62
C LEU A 275 -14.85 -2.25 2.73
N VAL A 276 -13.84 -1.93 1.91
CA VAL A 276 -13.92 -0.86 0.91
C VAL A 276 -13.98 -1.46 -0.49
N ALA A 277 -14.96 -1.02 -1.26
CA ALA A 277 -15.05 -1.34 -2.68
C ALA A 277 -14.44 -0.22 -3.51
N ARG A 278 -13.36 -0.53 -4.22
CA ARG A 278 -12.70 0.36 -5.16
C ARG A 278 -13.19 0.09 -6.58
N THR A 279 -13.50 1.16 -7.31
CA THR A 279 -13.75 1.10 -8.75
C THR A 279 -12.71 1.90 -9.53
N ASP A 280 -12.14 1.26 -10.55
CA ASP A 280 -11.17 1.85 -11.48
C ASP A 280 -11.80 2.26 -12.83
N ALA A 281 -13.12 2.11 -12.96
CA ALA A 281 -13.90 2.34 -14.17
C ALA A 281 -13.73 3.76 -14.75
N ARG A 282 -13.50 4.75 -13.89
CA ARG A 282 -13.21 6.13 -14.32
C ARG A 282 -12.02 6.22 -15.27
N GLY A 283 -11.01 5.36 -15.08
CA GLY A 283 -9.82 5.31 -15.94
C GLY A 283 -10.05 4.68 -17.31
N VAL A 284 -11.10 3.87 -17.48
CA VAL A 284 -11.35 3.05 -18.67
C VAL A 284 -11.93 3.89 -19.82
N SER A 285 -12.76 4.88 -19.52
CA SER A 285 -13.37 5.77 -20.53
C SER A 285 -13.26 7.23 -20.15
N ALA A 286 -12.79 8.06 -21.06
CA ALA A 286 -12.75 9.51 -20.86
C ALA A 286 -14.16 10.14 -20.84
N LYS A 287 -15.09 9.59 -21.63
CA LYS A 287 -16.43 10.17 -21.85
C LYS A 287 -17.46 9.65 -20.84
N HIS A 288 -17.46 8.36 -20.56
CA HIS A 288 -18.49 7.69 -19.74
C HIS A 288 -17.93 7.12 -18.42
N GLY A 289 -16.62 7.24 -18.17
CA GLY A 289 -16.00 6.56 -17.04
C GLY A 289 -16.44 7.08 -15.67
N LEU A 290 -16.77 8.37 -15.52
CA LEU A 290 -17.23 8.91 -14.24
C LEU A 290 -18.62 8.38 -13.88
N GLU A 291 -19.56 8.41 -14.83
CA GLU A 291 -20.91 7.91 -14.67
C GLU A 291 -20.93 6.40 -14.36
N ASP A 292 -20.12 5.62 -15.10
CA ASP A 292 -19.95 4.18 -14.85
C ASP A 292 -19.38 3.93 -13.45
N ALA A 293 -18.33 4.67 -13.04
CA ALA A 293 -17.75 4.55 -11.71
C ALA A 293 -18.72 4.91 -10.58
N ILE A 294 -19.55 5.94 -10.74
CA ILE A 294 -20.57 6.32 -9.76
C ILE A 294 -21.64 5.22 -9.64
N THR A 295 -22.10 4.69 -10.78
CA THR A 295 -23.07 3.60 -10.82
C THR A 295 -22.53 2.36 -10.09
N ARG A 296 -21.29 1.98 -10.41
CA ARG A 296 -20.57 0.88 -9.75
C ARG A 296 -20.41 1.10 -8.26
N ALA A 297 -19.92 2.27 -7.84
CA ALA A 297 -19.76 2.61 -6.44
C ALA A 297 -21.05 2.42 -5.63
N ASN A 298 -22.19 2.88 -6.18
CA ASN A 298 -23.50 2.71 -5.55
C ASN A 298 -23.93 1.24 -5.47
N LEU A 299 -23.77 0.48 -6.56
CA LEU A 299 -24.03 -0.96 -6.55
C LEU A 299 -23.17 -1.68 -5.50
N TYR A 300 -21.90 -1.30 -5.37
CA TYR A 300 -20.96 -1.95 -4.47
C TYR A 300 -21.26 -1.68 -3.00
N ILE A 301 -21.79 -0.50 -2.67
CA ILE A 301 -22.38 -0.23 -1.35
C ILE A 301 -23.59 -1.14 -1.11
N ASP A 302 -24.51 -1.22 -2.07
CA ASP A 302 -25.70 -2.07 -1.97
C ASP A 302 -25.31 -3.58 -1.87
N ALA A 303 -24.17 -3.99 -2.44
CA ALA A 303 -23.59 -5.33 -2.34
C ALA A 303 -22.90 -5.63 -0.98
N GLY A 304 -22.86 -4.66 -0.06
CA GLY A 304 -22.41 -4.85 1.32
C GLY A 304 -21.02 -4.30 1.63
N ALA A 305 -20.43 -3.45 0.78
CA ALA A 305 -19.24 -2.68 1.14
C ALA A 305 -19.58 -1.62 2.21
N ASN A 306 -18.65 -1.35 3.13
CA ASN A 306 -18.81 -0.28 4.12
C ASN A 306 -18.54 1.12 3.54
N ALA A 307 -17.70 1.19 2.51
CA ALA A 307 -17.35 2.43 1.82
C ALA A 307 -17.04 2.17 0.34
N SER A 308 -17.18 3.22 -0.45
CA SER A 308 -16.81 3.23 -1.86
C SER A 308 -15.58 4.10 -2.11
N TYR A 309 -14.74 3.66 -3.04
CA TYR A 309 -13.59 4.41 -3.51
C TYR A 309 -13.61 4.51 -5.05
N VAL A 310 -13.89 5.71 -5.57
CA VAL A 310 -13.78 5.98 -7.01
C VAL A 310 -12.35 6.45 -7.32
N GLN A 311 -11.58 5.61 -8.02
CA GLN A 311 -10.18 5.90 -8.38
C GLN A 311 -10.09 6.75 -9.65
N GLY A 312 -9.14 7.69 -9.67
CA GLY A 312 -8.83 8.51 -10.84
C GLY A 312 -9.79 9.66 -11.19
N PRO A 313 -10.49 10.32 -10.24
CA PRO A 313 -11.08 11.64 -10.53
C PRO A 313 -10.00 12.59 -11.03
N ARG A 314 -10.32 13.47 -11.99
CA ARG A 314 -9.32 14.34 -12.64
C ARG A 314 -9.37 15.79 -12.20
N THR A 315 -10.51 16.23 -11.68
CA THR A 315 -10.75 17.63 -11.30
C THR A 315 -11.50 17.70 -9.99
N LEU A 316 -11.50 18.88 -9.36
CA LEU A 316 -12.31 19.14 -8.16
C LEU A 316 -13.81 18.99 -8.44
N ASP A 317 -14.26 19.26 -9.68
CA ASP A 317 -15.67 19.10 -10.05
C ASP A 317 -16.06 17.63 -10.12
N GLU A 318 -15.18 16.75 -10.60
CA GLU A 318 -15.42 15.30 -10.53
C GLU A 318 -15.48 14.82 -9.06
N LEU A 319 -14.64 15.35 -8.17
CA LEU A 319 -14.70 15.03 -6.74
C LEU A 319 -16.04 15.47 -6.12
N ARG A 320 -16.50 16.69 -6.41
CA ARG A 320 -17.81 17.18 -5.96
C ARG A 320 -18.95 16.33 -6.49
N GLU A 321 -18.87 15.91 -7.75
CA GLU A 321 -19.88 15.06 -8.37
C GLU A 321 -19.94 13.68 -7.70
N ILE A 322 -18.78 13.06 -7.45
CA ILE A 322 -18.70 11.80 -6.69
C ILE A 322 -19.31 11.97 -5.30
N GLY A 323 -18.99 13.07 -4.62
CA GLY A 323 -19.52 13.42 -3.30
C GLY A 323 -21.04 13.52 -3.25
N ARG A 324 -21.66 14.07 -4.30
CA ARG A 324 -23.12 14.22 -4.43
C ARG A 324 -23.83 12.93 -4.84
N SER A 325 -23.19 12.15 -5.72
CA SER A 325 -23.89 11.12 -6.51
C SER A 325 -23.60 9.68 -6.07
N THR A 326 -22.63 9.46 -5.17
CA THR A 326 -22.42 8.14 -4.54
C THR A 326 -23.09 8.04 -3.17
N LYS A 327 -23.34 6.84 -2.64
CA LYS A 327 -23.95 6.60 -1.31
C LYS A 327 -22.89 6.31 -0.24
N GLY A 328 -23.21 6.58 1.03
CA GLY A 328 -22.43 6.09 2.17
C GLY A 328 -21.07 6.77 2.37
N ILE A 329 -20.12 6.04 2.96
CA ILE A 329 -18.77 6.51 3.27
C ILE A 329 -17.92 6.52 1.98
N ARG A 330 -17.19 7.60 1.75
CA ARG A 330 -16.38 7.81 0.54
C ARG A 330 -14.90 7.97 0.85
N ILE A 331 -14.07 7.26 0.10
CA ILE A 331 -12.61 7.38 0.14
C ILE A 331 -12.15 8.36 -0.94
N CYS A 332 -11.21 9.25 -0.59
CA CYS A 332 -10.44 10.03 -1.56
C CYS A 332 -8.96 9.66 -1.48
N ASN A 333 -8.31 9.46 -2.62
CA ASN A 333 -6.88 9.22 -2.70
C ASN A 333 -6.13 10.47 -3.12
N MET A 334 -5.22 10.91 -2.27
CA MET A 334 -4.31 12.01 -2.53
C MET A 334 -2.95 11.43 -2.92
N MET A 335 -2.60 11.58 -4.20
CA MET A 335 -1.35 11.07 -4.76
C MET A 335 -0.48 12.22 -5.25
N GLU A 336 0.68 12.38 -4.63
CA GLU A 336 1.61 13.45 -4.96
C GLU A 336 2.22 13.25 -6.35
N THR A 337 2.48 14.36 -7.05
CA THR A 337 3.23 14.40 -8.32
C THR A 337 2.63 13.64 -9.51
N SER A 338 1.43 13.07 -9.35
CA SER A 338 0.73 12.38 -10.45
C SER A 338 0.04 13.39 -11.37
N PRO A 339 0.37 13.40 -12.68
CA PRO A 339 -0.24 14.33 -13.64
C PRO A 339 -1.70 13.99 -13.96
N ALA A 340 -2.20 12.83 -13.53
CA ALA A 340 -3.56 12.35 -13.75
C ALA A 340 -4.44 12.44 -12.51
N SER A 341 -3.92 12.98 -11.40
CA SER A 341 -4.65 13.17 -10.14
C SER A 341 -5.21 14.59 -10.03
N PRO A 342 -6.30 14.79 -9.26
CA PRO A 342 -6.77 16.13 -8.97
C PRO A 342 -5.75 16.86 -8.09
N PRO A 343 -5.86 18.19 -7.94
CA PRO A 343 -5.03 18.93 -6.99
C PRO A 343 -5.09 18.31 -5.58
N LEU A 344 -3.97 18.33 -4.86
CA LEU A 344 -3.94 17.91 -3.46
C LEU A 344 -4.88 18.79 -2.65
N CYS A 345 -5.75 18.17 -1.87
CA CYS A 345 -6.73 18.83 -1.03
C CYS A 345 -6.50 18.46 0.43
N THR A 346 -6.85 19.37 1.33
CA THR A 346 -6.88 19.16 2.77
C THR A 346 -8.08 18.33 3.21
N PRO A 347 -8.06 17.79 4.44
CA PRO A 347 -9.22 17.09 4.97
C PRO A 347 -10.51 17.90 5.04
N ASP A 348 -10.42 19.19 5.38
CA ASP A 348 -11.60 20.05 5.47
C ASP A 348 -12.21 20.30 4.08
N GLU A 349 -11.40 20.58 3.06
CA GLU A 349 -11.87 20.74 1.68
C GLU A 349 -12.57 19.46 1.17
N LEU A 350 -12.01 18.29 1.47
CA LEU A 350 -12.58 17.01 1.06
C LEU A 350 -13.83 16.65 1.85
N LYS A 351 -13.90 17.04 3.12
CA LYS A 351 -15.11 16.91 3.95
C LYS A 351 -16.26 17.72 3.37
N GLU A 352 -16.02 18.96 2.95
CA GLU A 352 -17.00 19.80 2.27
C GLU A 352 -17.48 19.17 0.95
N MET A 353 -16.61 18.42 0.27
CA MET A 353 -16.95 17.65 -0.93
C MET A 353 -17.59 16.28 -0.62
N GLY A 354 -17.85 15.93 0.65
CA GLY A 354 -18.56 14.69 1.02
C GLY A 354 -17.67 13.45 1.18
N PHE A 355 -16.36 13.62 1.34
CA PHE A 355 -15.41 12.54 1.61
C PHE A 355 -15.12 12.37 3.11
N HIS A 356 -14.84 11.12 3.49
CA HIS A 356 -14.80 10.71 4.90
C HIS A 356 -13.47 10.09 5.28
N ILE A 357 -12.78 9.46 4.34
CA ILE A 357 -11.46 8.87 4.57
C ILE A 357 -10.56 9.32 3.45
N ILE A 358 -9.41 9.85 3.80
CA ILE A 358 -8.45 10.44 2.87
C ILE A 358 -7.17 9.65 3.01
N ILE A 359 -6.78 8.99 1.94
CA ILE A 359 -5.54 8.21 1.92
C ILE A 359 -4.42 9.01 1.28
N HIS A 360 -3.24 8.89 1.87
CA HIS A 360 -1.97 9.39 1.34
C HIS A 360 -1.00 8.21 1.20
N PRO A 361 -1.21 7.34 0.19
CA PRO A 361 -0.68 5.99 0.19
C PRO A 361 0.84 5.91 -0.03
N LEU A 362 1.45 6.96 -0.58
CA LEU A 362 2.84 6.94 -1.04
C LEU A 362 3.73 8.01 -0.41
N SER A 363 3.19 8.96 0.37
CA SER A 363 3.93 10.12 0.88
C SER A 363 5.17 9.71 1.68
N GLY A 364 5.01 8.75 2.61
CA GLY A 364 6.12 8.22 3.41
C GLY A 364 7.19 7.54 2.55
N LEU A 365 6.76 6.74 1.56
CA LEU A 365 7.69 6.06 0.66
C LEU A 365 8.44 7.06 -0.24
N TYR A 366 7.76 8.04 -0.81
CA TYR A 366 8.39 9.05 -1.65
C TYR A 366 9.40 9.90 -0.87
N ALA A 367 9.09 10.25 0.38
CA ALA A 367 10.03 10.94 1.26
C ALA A 367 11.26 10.06 1.57
N ALA A 368 11.04 8.81 1.96
CA ALA A 368 12.12 7.87 2.25
C ALA A 368 13.01 7.61 1.03
N THR A 369 12.41 7.39 -0.15
CA THR A 369 13.14 7.19 -1.40
C THR A 369 14.00 8.40 -1.75
N ARG A 370 13.50 9.63 -1.56
CA ARG A 370 14.31 10.83 -1.77
C ARG A 370 15.52 10.88 -0.82
N ALA A 371 15.33 10.55 0.45
CA ALA A 371 16.41 10.52 1.42
C ALA A 371 17.48 9.46 1.06
N LEU A 372 17.03 8.27 0.64
CA LEU A 372 17.92 7.19 0.19
C LEU A 372 18.73 7.58 -1.05
N LEU A 373 18.08 8.20 -2.05
CA LEU A 373 18.78 8.71 -3.24
C LEU A 373 19.88 9.70 -2.85
N ASN A 374 19.56 10.68 -2.00
CA ASN A 374 20.50 11.71 -1.59
C ASN A 374 21.70 11.14 -0.81
N VAL A 375 21.46 10.21 0.13
CA VAL A 375 22.56 9.66 0.96
C VAL A 375 23.46 8.73 0.16
N TYR A 376 22.91 7.94 -0.77
CA TYR A 376 23.72 7.06 -1.62
C TYR A 376 24.51 7.83 -2.67
N GLU A 377 23.96 8.92 -3.23
CA GLU A 377 24.71 9.82 -4.10
C GLU A 377 25.87 10.49 -3.33
N LEU A 378 25.61 10.94 -2.11
CA LEU A 378 26.64 11.53 -1.25
C LEU A 378 27.77 10.52 -0.96
N LEU A 379 27.42 9.29 -0.60
CA LEU A 379 28.40 8.23 -0.34
C LEU A 379 29.18 7.87 -1.60
N ALA A 380 28.54 7.80 -2.76
CA ALA A 380 29.21 7.52 -4.03
C ALA A 380 30.19 8.62 -4.44
N THR A 381 29.86 9.89 -4.16
CA THR A 381 30.66 11.04 -4.59
C THR A 381 31.75 11.45 -3.58
N LYS A 382 31.47 11.33 -2.27
CA LYS A 382 32.38 11.77 -1.21
C LYS A 382 33.00 10.65 -0.37
N GLY A 383 32.47 9.42 -0.47
CA GLY A 383 32.94 8.27 0.31
C GLY A 383 32.59 8.33 1.82
N THR A 384 31.83 9.33 2.27
CA THR A 384 31.48 9.50 3.69
C THR A 384 30.26 10.40 3.90
N THR A 385 29.58 10.25 5.03
CA THR A 385 28.48 11.12 5.50
C THR A 385 28.92 12.22 6.48
N ARG A 386 30.23 12.33 6.77
CA ARG A 386 30.81 13.20 7.82
C ARG A 386 30.22 14.61 7.88
N ASP A 387 30.01 15.25 6.73
CA ASP A 387 29.60 16.65 6.62
C ASP A 387 28.09 16.83 6.37
N ASN A 388 27.29 15.78 6.56
CA ASN A 388 25.86 15.73 6.23
C ASN A 388 25.05 14.91 7.26
N LEU A 389 25.44 14.95 8.53
CA LEU A 389 24.78 14.19 9.60
C LEU A 389 23.36 14.68 9.91
N ASP A 390 23.03 15.93 9.55
CA ASP A 390 21.71 16.53 9.69
C ASP A 390 20.64 15.89 8.80
N ALA A 391 21.05 15.14 7.77
CA ALA A 391 20.15 14.36 6.92
C ALA A 391 19.82 12.96 7.49
N LEU A 392 20.40 12.58 8.63
CA LEU A 392 20.25 11.27 9.26
C LEU A 392 19.52 11.38 10.59
N VAL A 393 18.81 10.30 10.95
CA VAL A 393 18.32 10.10 12.31
C VAL A 393 19.50 9.84 13.23
N ASP A 394 19.55 10.49 14.40
CA ASP A 394 20.62 10.23 15.36
C ASP A 394 20.41 8.91 16.12
N TYR A 395 21.47 8.40 16.76
CA TYR A 395 21.43 7.11 17.46
C TYR A 395 20.41 7.08 18.61
N ALA A 396 20.28 8.17 19.37
CA ALA A 396 19.36 8.20 20.49
C ALA A 396 17.92 8.23 19.99
N GLU A 397 17.64 9.09 19.00
CA GLU A 397 16.32 9.19 18.37
C GLU A 397 15.91 7.86 17.74
N PHE A 398 16.79 7.20 16.99
CA PHE A 398 16.47 5.91 16.38
C PHE A 398 16.16 4.83 17.41
N ASN A 399 16.95 4.73 18.48
CA ASN A 399 16.72 3.75 19.55
C ASN A 399 15.47 4.05 20.37
N GLU A 400 15.13 5.33 20.53
CA GLU A 400 13.85 5.74 21.08
C GLU A 400 12.73 5.21 20.17
N ILE A 401 12.81 5.43 18.85
CA ILE A 401 11.83 4.97 17.83
C ILE A 401 11.60 3.46 17.91
N ILE A 402 12.66 2.66 17.97
CA ILE A 402 12.53 1.19 18.02
C ILE A 402 12.33 0.64 19.44
N GLY A 403 12.20 1.50 20.45
CA GLY A 403 11.91 1.12 21.83
C GLY A 403 13.00 0.27 22.48
N LEU A 404 14.27 0.67 22.32
CA LEU A 404 15.42 -0.06 22.90
C LEU A 404 15.33 -0.11 24.44
N ASP A 405 15.14 1.05 25.08
CA ASP A 405 15.15 1.16 26.54
C ASP A 405 14.05 0.33 27.20
N GLU A 406 12.86 0.30 26.61
CA GLU A 406 11.75 -0.52 27.09
C GLU A 406 12.10 -2.02 27.05
N LYS A 407 12.66 -2.49 25.93
CA LYS A 407 13.06 -3.89 25.78
C LYS A 407 14.19 -4.25 26.74
N MET A 408 15.18 -3.38 26.90
CA MET A 408 16.28 -3.60 27.85
C MET A 408 15.78 -3.63 29.31
N ALA A 409 14.79 -2.81 29.66
CA ALA A 409 14.19 -2.83 30.99
C ALA A 409 13.45 -4.16 31.25
N ILE A 410 12.70 -4.66 30.27
CA ILE A 410 12.03 -5.97 30.34
C ILE A 410 13.06 -7.10 30.50
N ASP A 411 14.08 -7.13 29.64
CA ASP A 411 15.14 -8.14 29.70
C ASP A 411 15.86 -8.13 31.05
N THR A 412 16.28 -6.95 31.51
CA THR A 412 16.95 -6.79 32.82
C THR A 412 16.07 -7.27 33.97
N THR A 413 14.76 -7.06 33.90
CA THR A 413 13.82 -7.41 34.97
C THR A 413 13.49 -8.91 34.97
N LEU A 414 13.32 -9.52 33.80
CA LEU A 414 12.79 -10.88 33.66
C LEU A 414 13.86 -11.94 33.38
N ALA A 415 14.98 -11.59 32.75
CA ALA A 415 16.06 -12.54 32.42
C ALA A 415 17.07 -12.73 33.57
N ARG A 416 17.12 -11.83 34.55
CA ARG A 416 17.98 -11.98 35.73
C ARG A 416 17.52 -13.15 36.60
N ARG A 417 18.31 -14.23 36.59
CA ARG A 417 18.06 -15.51 37.31
C ARG A 417 18.06 -15.41 38.84
N GLU A 418 18.51 -14.30 39.43
CA GLU A 418 18.67 -14.16 40.89
C GLU A 418 17.35 -13.98 41.64
N ASN A 419 16.28 -13.54 40.97
CA ASN A 419 14.93 -13.47 41.52
C ASN A 419 14.02 -14.46 40.80
N LYS A 420 14.01 -15.72 41.24
CA LYS A 420 13.00 -16.70 40.77
C LYS A 420 11.60 -16.14 41.07
N LEU A 421 10.90 -15.67 40.03
CA LEU A 421 9.46 -15.47 40.07
C LEU A 421 8.82 -16.78 40.51
N THR A 422 8.37 -16.83 41.77
CA THR A 422 7.71 -18.01 42.32
C THR A 422 6.26 -17.95 41.84
N VAL A 423 6.00 -18.49 40.66
CA VAL A 423 4.64 -18.59 40.14
C VAL A 423 3.96 -19.76 40.84
N LYS A 424 2.94 -19.48 41.65
CA LYS A 424 2.04 -20.53 42.16
C LYS A 424 1.24 -21.07 40.98
N VAL A 425 1.73 -22.15 40.39
CA VAL A 425 0.96 -22.92 39.40
C VAL A 425 -0.16 -23.61 40.16
N ARG A 426 -1.42 -23.34 39.81
CA ARG A 426 -2.58 -24.05 40.35
C ARG A 426 -2.43 -25.50 39.89
N ALA A 427 -2.37 -26.46 40.82
CA ALA A 427 -2.31 -27.87 40.47
C ALA A 427 -3.48 -28.21 39.53
N PRO A 428 -3.26 -29.01 38.48
CA PRO A 428 -4.35 -29.49 37.64
C PRO A 428 -5.39 -30.15 38.54
N SER A 429 -6.66 -29.77 38.37
CA SER A 429 -7.77 -30.41 39.05
C SER A 429 -7.71 -31.90 38.76
N VAL A 430 -7.50 -32.71 39.79
CA VAL A 430 -7.60 -34.17 39.71
C VAL A 430 -8.98 -34.47 39.13
N PRO A 431 -9.10 -35.29 38.07
CA PRO A 431 -10.41 -35.75 37.62
C PRO A 431 -11.10 -36.41 38.80
N VAL A 432 -12.35 -36.00 39.07
CA VAL A 432 -13.20 -36.74 39.99
C VAL A 432 -13.37 -38.12 39.36
N GLU A 433 -12.76 -39.15 39.96
CA GLU A 433 -13.12 -40.52 39.66
C GLU A 433 -14.59 -40.68 40.04
N ASP A 434 -15.42 -40.97 39.05
CA ASP A 434 -16.80 -41.41 39.26
C ASP A 434 -16.77 -42.62 40.19
N GLN A 435 -17.25 -42.43 41.42
CA GLN A 435 -17.56 -43.52 42.33
C GLN A 435 -18.95 -44.07 41.96
N GLU A 436 -18.90 -45.27 41.37
CA GLU A 436 -19.93 -46.32 41.19
C GLU A 436 -21.33 -45.94 40.68
#